data_AF-A0A1C6DWW8-F1
#
_entry.id   AF-A0A1C6DWW8-F1
#
_cell.length_a   1.000
_cell.length_b   1.000
_cell.length_c   1.000
_cell.angle_alpha   90.00
_cell.angle_beta   90.00
_cell.angle_gamma   90.00
#
_symmetry.space_group_name_H-M   'P 1'
#
loop_
_entity.id
_entity.type
_entity.pdbx_description
1 polymer ?
#
loop_
_entity_poly.entity_id
_entity_poly.type
_entity_poly.pdbx_seq_one_letter_code
_entity_poly.pdbx_strand_id
1 'polypeptide(L)'
;MELIISIIAVIISFVTFLYTVLVEYRGEQREKKQSTLEALNLLQEQVFDKLNEYTFAEIKDISDKWNESAEEKRKFVTAKKGTATEFWNTHHEYDNTINEYRVLSGYLARIEHFSLGVNTGIYDVKVTERAATSYLTMLYKKLEPLILTKNNSNNSSYENKYHKEFGKLVTALTKLEA
;
A
#
# COMPACT_ATOMS: atom_id res chain seq x y z
N MET A 1 -30.56 55.04 14.52
CA MET A 1 -29.43 54.81 13.57
C MET A 1 -28.41 53.83 14.12
N GLU A 2 -27.98 53.95 15.38
CA GLU A 2 -26.98 53.05 15.99
C GLU A 2 -27.38 51.57 16.00
N LEU A 3 -28.65 51.27 16.29
CA LEU A 3 -29.15 49.89 16.33
C LEU A 3 -29.10 49.20 14.95
N ILE A 4 -29.34 49.96 13.86
CA ILE A 4 -29.25 49.45 12.48
C ILE A 4 -27.79 49.17 12.11
N ILE A 5 -26.88 50.06 12.48
CA ILE A 5 -25.43 49.89 12.24
C ILE A 5 -24.91 48.66 13.00
N SER A 6 -25.32 48.48 14.26
CA SER A 6 -24.94 47.31 15.06
C SER A 6 -25.47 46.00 14.47
N ILE A 7 -26.71 45.97 13.99
CA ILE A 7 -27.28 44.77 13.33
C ILE A 7 -26.50 44.43 12.06
N ILE A 8 -26.17 45.44 11.24
CA ILE A 8 -25.37 45.24 10.03
C ILE A 8 -23.97 44.70 10.36
N ALA A 9 -23.31 45.24 11.39
CA ALA A 9 -21.99 44.77 11.83
C ALA A 9 -22.02 43.29 12.29
N VAL A 10 -23.07 42.88 13.00
CA VAL A 10 -23.27 41.48 13.42
C VAL A 10 -23.47 40.57 12.20
N ILE A 11 -24.27 40.99 11.22
CA ILE A 11 -24.50 40.21 9.99
C ILE A 11 -23.20 40.04 9.20
N ILE A 12 -22.42 41.12 9.02
CA ILE A 12 -21.14 41.06 8.30
C ILE A 12 -20.15 40.13 9.03
N SER A 13 -20.11 40.20 10.36
CA SER A 13 -19.26 39.32 11.19
C SER A 13 -19.67 37.86 11.07
N PHE A 14 -20.98 37.57 11.00
CA PHE A 14 -21.48 36.21 10.82
C PHE A 14 -21.19 35.66 9.41
N VAL A 15 -21.35 36.49 8.36
CA VAL A 15 -21.04 36.10 6.98
C VAL A 15 -19.54 35.85 6.80
N THR A 16 -18.68 36.67 7.40
CA THR A 16 -17.22 36.45 7.38
C THR A 16 -16.84 35.18 8.12
N PHE A 17 -17.42 34.90 9.28
CA PHE A 17 -17.24 33.62 9.97
C PHE A 17 -17.62 32.41 9.10
N LEU A 18 -18.80 32.44 8.49
CA LEU A 18 -19.24 31.37 7.58
C LEU A 18 -18.29 31.21 6.38
N TYR A 19 -17.81 32.32 5.83
CA TYR A 19 -16.83 32.30 4.74
C TYR A 19 -15.50 31.66 5.20
N THR A 20 -14.98 32.03 6.35
CA THR A 20 -13.75 31.46 6.91
C THR A 20 -13.88 29.96 7.13
N VAL A 21 -14.98 29.49 7.74
CA VAL A 21 -15.24 28.06 7.94
C VAL A 21 -15.29 27.31 6.60
N LEU A 22 -15.93 27.89 5.58
CA LEU A 22 -16.01 27.29 4.25
C LEU A 22 -14.64 27.22 3.57
N VAL A 23 -13.84 28.30 3.67
CA VAL A 23 -12.49 28.35 3.10
C VAL A 23 -11.58 27.34 3.77
N GLU A 24 -11.60 27.24 5.10
CA GLU A 24 -10.79 26.28 5.86
C GLU A 24 -11.12 24.84 5.46
N TYR A 25 -12.41 24.50 5.43
CA TYR A 25 -12.86 23.18 5.00
C TYR A 25 -12.44 22.86 3.56
N ARG A 26 -12.51 23.84 2.65
CA ARG A 26 -12.01 23.65 1.27
C ARG A 26 -10.48 23.57 1.22
N GLY A 27 -9.78 24.23 2.13
CA GLY A 27 -8.33 24.18 2.29
C GLY A 27 -7.87 22.76 2.64
N GLU A 28 -8.43 22.18 3.70
CA GLU A 28 -8.14 20.80 4.12
C GLU A 28 -8.37 19.79 2.99
N GLN A 29 -9.46 19.94 2.23
CA GLN A 29 -9.74 19.05 1.10
C GLN A 29 -8.75 19.24 -0.06
N ARG A 30 -8.19 20.43 -0.25
CA ARG A 30 -7.14 20.65 -1.26
C ARG A 30 -5.82 20.06 -0.81
N GLU A 31 -5.44 20.28 0.45
CA GLU A 31 -4.23 19.71 1.05
C GLU A 31 -4.25 18.19 0.98
N LYS A 32 -5.39 17.57 1.33
CA LYS A 32 -5.57 16.13 1.23
C LYS A 32 -5.41 15.60 -0.20
N LYS A 33 -5.93 16.31 -1.20
CA LYS A 33 -5.77 15.93 -2.61
C LYS A 33 -4.33 16.08 -3.07
N GLN A 34 -3.66 17.15 -2.66
CA GLN A 34 -2.26 17.39 -2.97
C GLN A 34 -1.36 16.33 -2.33
N SER A 35 -1.55 16.03 -1.04
CA SER A 35 -0.77 15.00 -0.33
C SER A 35 -0.98 13.61 -0.94
N THR A 36 -2.19 13.33 -1.46
CA THR A 36 -2.46 12.09 -2.20
C THR A 36 -1.68 12.02 -3.50
N LEU A 37 -1.61 13.10 -4.27
CA LEU A 37 -0.82 13.15 -5.51
C LEU A 37 0.68 13.02 -5.23
N GLU A 38 1.17 13.71 -4.19
CA GLU A 38 2.57 13.60 -3.75
C GLU A 38 2.91 12.17 -3.32
N ALA A 39 2.04 11.53 -2.54
CA ALA A 39 2.21 10.14 -2.12
C ALA A 39 2.19 9.17 -3.31
N LEU A 40 1.32 9.41 -4.30
CA LEU A 40 1.29 8.62 -5.54
C LEU A 40 2.55 8.80 -6.38
N ASN A 41 3.05 10.02 -6.53
CA ASN A 41 4.29 10.29 -7.25
C ASN A 41 5.50 9.61 -6.58
N LEU A 42 5.56 9.69 -5.25
CA LEU A 42 6.60 9.01 -4.47
C LEU A 42 6.50 7.48 -4.60
N LEU A 43 5.27 6.94 -4.60
CA LEU A 43 5.05 5.51 -4.81
C LEU A 43 5.44 5.11 -6.24
N GLN A 44 5.20 5.98 -7.22
CA GLN A 44 5.60 5.75 -8.61
C GLN A 44 7.12 5.62 -8.73
N GLU A 45 7.86 6.63 -8.26
CA GLU A 45 9.32 6.68 -8.34
C GLU A 45 9.99 5.55 -7.54
N GLN A 46 9.49 5.28 -6.33
CA GLN A 46 10.18 4.35 -5.42
C GLN A 46 9.80 2.90 -5.62
N VAL A 47 8.60 2.64 -6.13
CA VAL A 47 8.01 1.31 -6.18
C VAL A 47 7.57 0.92 -7.58
N PHE A 48 6.75 1.73 -8.25
CA PHE A 48 6.14 1.32 -9.53
C PHE A 48 7.18 1.19 -10.64
N ASP A 49 8.08 2.16 -10.77
CA ASP A 49 9.11 2.12 -11.81
C ASP A 49 10.00 0.89 -11.64
N LYS A 50 10.39 0.58 -10.41
CA LYS A 50 11.20 -0.61 -10.09
C LYS A 50 10.43 -1.91 -10.24
N LEU A 51 9.15 -1.94 -9.87
CA LEU A 51 8.30 -3.12 -10.06
C LEU A 51 8.01 -3.38 -11.54
N ASN A 52 8.05 -2.35 -12.40
CA ASN A 52 7.87 -2.49 -13.84
C ASN A 52 9.06 -3.18 -14.52
N GLU A 53 10.26 -3.15 -13.90
CA GLU A 53 11.43 -3.89 -14.39
C GLU A 53 11.24 -5.41 -14.30
N TYR A 54 10.41 -5.88 -13.37
CA TYR A 54 10.08 -7.30 -13.24
C TYR A 54 8.90 -7.66 -14.15
N THR A 55 8.90 -8.86 -14.70
CA THR A 55 7.75 -9.44 -15.40
C THR A 55 6.84 -10.22 -14.43
N PHE A 56 5.63 -10.57 -14.88
CA PHE A 56 4.75 -11.46 -14.12
C PHE A 56 5.42 -12.82 -13.84
N ALA A 57 6.16 -13.36 -14.84
CA ALA A 57 6.82 -14.65 -14.74
C ALA A 57 7.97 -14.61 -13.72
N GLU A 58 8.79 -13.56 -13.73
CA GLU A 58 9.91 -13.42 -12.78
C GLU A 58 9.42 -13.30 -11.34
N ILE A 59 8.38 -12.49 -11.08
CA ILE A 59 7.82 -12.38 -9.72
C ILE A 59 7.27 -13.73 -9.24
N LYS A 60 6.65 -14.51 -10.14
CA LYS A 60 6.18 -15.86 -9.82
C LYS A 60 7.36 -16.80 -9.54
N ASP A 61 8.38 -16.83 -10.39
CA ASP A 61 9.59 -17.66 -10.22
C ASP A 61 10.31 -17.36 -8.90
N ILE A 62 10.48 -16.09 -8.55
CA ILE A 62 11.08 -15.66 -7.27
C ILE A 62 10.23 -16.14 -6.09
N SER A 63 8.89 -16.06 -6.21
CA SER A 63 7.97 -16.54 -5.18
C SER A 63 8.05 -18.06 -5.00
N ASP A 64 8.12 -18.81 -6.10
CA ASP A 64 8.19 -20.27 -6.11
C ASP A 64 9.54 -20.74 -5.51
N LYS A 65 10.67 -20.18 -5.96
CA LYS A 65 12.00 -20.49 -5.40
C LYS A 65 12.12 -20.12 -3.92
N TRP A 66 11.48 -19.03 -3.49
CA TRP A 66 11.40 -18.72 -2.06
C TRP A 66 10.66 -19.81 -1.28
N ASN A 67 9.52 -20.29 -1.80
CA ASN A 67 8.77 -21.38 -1.16
C ASN A 67 9.61 -22.67 -1.06
N GLU A 68 10.30 -23.03 -2.13
CA GLU A 68 11.23 -24.18 -2.15
C GLU A 68 12.32 -24.03 -1.07
N SER A 69 13.03 -22.90 -1.05
CA SER A 69 14.06 -22.63 -0.05
C SER A 69 13.52 -22.66 1.39
N ALA A 70 12.30 -22.17 1.60
CA ALA A 70 11.65 -22.17 2.90
C ALA A 70 11.26 -23.59 3.33
N GLU A 71 10.83 -24.44 2.41
CA GLU A 71 10.53 -25.85 2.66
C GLU A 71 11.80 -26.65 2.97
N GLU A 72 12.87 -26.46 2.20
CA GLU A 72 14.15 -27.12 2.44
C GLU A 72 14.74 -26.74 3.79
N LYS A 73 14.74 -25.45 4.12
CA LYS A 73 15.10 -24.97 5.46
C LYS A 73 14.26 -25.67 6.54
N ARG A 74 12.95 -25.77 6.35
CA ARG A 74 12.05 -26.46 7.32
C ARG A 74 12.45 -27.93 7.46
N LYS A 75 12.73 -28.64 6.37
CA LYS A 75 13.19 -30.04 6.39
C LYS A 75 14.54 -30.18 7.10
N PHE A 76 15.50 -29.29 6.83
CA PHE A 76 16.82 -29.28 7.46
C PHE A 76 16.73 -29.14 8.99
N VAL A 77 15.94 -28.17 9.45
CA VAL A 77 15.72 -27.93 10.90
C VAL A 77 14.94 -29.07 11.55
N THR A 78 13.87 -29.56 10.90
CA THR A 78 13.03 -30.64 11.45
C THR A 78 13.81 -31.96 11.55
N ALA A 79 14.70 -32.23 10.60
CA ALA A 79 15.60 -33.37 10.62
C ALA A 79 16.76 -33.22 11.64
N LYS A 80 16.79 -32.14 12.42
CA LYS A 80 17.87 -31.81 13.38
C LYS A 80 19.27 -31.81 12.76
N LYS A 81 19.37 -31.51 11.46
CA LYS A 81 20.65 -31.39 10.74
C LYS A 81 21.43 -30.13 11.14
N GLY A 82 20.75 -29.16 11.72
CA GLY A 82 21.31 -27.92 12.24
C GLY A 82 20.21 -26.88 12.50
N THR A 83 20.65 -25.64 12.73
CA THR A 83 19.78 -24.47 12.93
C THR A 83 19.40 -23.80 11.61
N ALA A 84 18.37 -22.94 11.64
CA ALA A 84 17.99 -22.16 10.47
C ALA A 84 19.10 -21.22 9.99
N THR A 85 19.95 -20.73 10.90
CA THR A 85 21.09 -19.86 10.55
C THR A 85 22.18 -20.65 9.81
N GLU A 86 22.46 -21.87 10.27
CA GLU A 86 23.44 -22.75 9.59
C GLU A 86 22.97 -23.16 8.19
N PHE A 87 21.66 -23.34 8.00
CA PHE A 87 21.10 -23.59 6.66
C PHE A 87 21.43 -22.45 5.69
N TRP A 88 21.14 -21.20 6.06
CA TRP A 88 21.43 -20.05 5.19
C TRP A 88 22.92 -19.80 4.98
N ASN A 89 23.76 -20.13 5.96
CA ASN A 89 25.22 -20.02 5.82
C ASN A 89 25.83 -21.12 4.92
N THR A 90 25.07 -22.15 4.56
CA THR A 90 25.56 -23.27 3.75
C THR A 90 24.89 -23.37 2.38
N HIS A 91 23.70 -22.81 2.21
CA HIS A 91 22.89 -22.89 0.98
C HIS A 91 22.87 -21.53 0.25
N HIS A 92 24.05 -21.07 -0.16
CA HIS A 92 24.25 -19.79 -0.84
C HIS A 92 23.56 -19.70 -2.22
N GLU A 93 23.17 -20.83 -2.81
CA GLU A 93 22.38 -20.90 -4.03
C GLU A 93 21.05 -20.13 -3.93
N TYR A 94 20.51 -19.93 -2.72
CA TYR A 94 19.28 -19.18 -2.49
C TYR A 94 19.51 -17.69 -2.21
N ASP A 95 20.75 -17.22 -2.00
CA ASP A 95 21.03 -15.85 -1.55
C ASP A 95 20.44 -14.78 -2.47
N ASN A 96 20.54 -14.99 -3.79
CA ASN A 96 19.99 -14.05 -4.77
C ASN A 96 18.46 -13.99 -4.69
N THR A 97 17.79 -15.14 -4.68
CA THR A 97 16.33 -15.24 -4.56
C THR A 97 15.82 -14.62 -3.26
N ILE A 98 16.51 -14.84 -2.14
CA ILE A 98 16.15 -14.25 -0.85
C ILE A 98 16.21 -12.73 -0.92
N ASN A 99 17.27 -12.18 -1.53
CA ASN A 99 17.44 -10.74 -1.67
C ASN A 99 16.35 -10.14 -2.57
N GLU A 100 16.08 -10.74 -3.72
CA GLU A 100 15.02 -10.29 -4.63
C GLU A 100 13.64 -10.38 -3.98
N TYR A 101 13.34 -11.49 -3.31
CA TYR A 101 12.09 -11.67 -2.58
C TYR A 101 11.91 -10.63 -1.46
N ARG A 102 12.99 -10.28 -0.74
CA ARG A 102 12.97 -9.21 0.29
C ARG A 102 12.70 -7.85 -0.33
N VAL A 103 13.31 -7.53 -1.46
CA VAL A 103 13.08 -6.28 -2.20
C VAL A 103 11.62 -6.19 -2.64
N LEU A 104 11.10 -7.21 -3.31
CA LEU A 104 9.70 -7.27 -3.75
C LEU A 104 8.71 -7.19 -2.58
N SER A 105 9.02 -7.86 -1.47
CA SER A 105 8.25 -7.75 -0.22
C SER A 105 8.25 -6.33 0.35
N GLY A 106 9.38 -5.62 0.26
CA GLY A 106 9.49 -4.23 0.69
C GLY A 106 8.64 -3.27 -0.16
N TYR A 107 8.61 -3.49 -1.48
CA TYR A 107 7.72 -2.77 -2.38
C TYR A 107 6.25 -2.99 -2.06
N LEU A 108 5.86 -4.26 -1.87
CA LEU A 108 4.49 -4.61 -1.49
C LEU A 108 4.09 -3.99 -0.14
N ALA A 109 5.01 -3.89 0.83
CA ALA A 109 4.76 -3.21 2.11
C ALA A 109 4.50 -1.70 1.95
N ARG A 110 5.20 -1.02 1.04
CA ARG A 110 4.97 0.41 0.74
C ARG A 110 3.62 0.65 0.10
N ILE A 111 3.23 -0.22 -0.83
CA ILE A 111 1.90 -0.20 -1.45
C ILE A 111 0.81 -0.42 -0.39
N GLU A 112 1.03 -1.37 0.53
CA GLU A 112 0.10 -1.61 1.65
C GLU A 112 -0.05 -0.37 2.54
N HIS A 113 1.05 0.30 2.87
CA HIS A 113 1.01 1.52 3.68
C HIS A 113 0.26 2.67 2.99
N PHE A 114 0.49 2.85 1.68
CA PHE A 114 -0.29 3.80 0.89
C PHE A 114 -1.79 3.44 0.90
N SER A 115 -2.10 2.15 0.70
CA SER A 115 -3.47 1.63 0.67
C SER A 115 -4.19 1.84 2.00
N LEU A 116 -3.50 1.64 3.13
CA LEU A 116 -4.00 1.97 4.45
C LEU A 116 -4.33 3.47 4.56
N GLY A 117 -3.48 4.35 4.06
CA GLY A 117 -3.71 5.79 4.06
C GLY A 117 -4.95 6.20 3.26
N VAL A 118 -5.20 5.57 2.12
CA VAL A 118 -6.43 5.80 1.33
C VAL A 118 -7.66 5.25 2.05
N ASN A 119 -7.60 4.01 2.53
CA ASN A 119 -8.73 3.34 3.19
C ASN A 119 -9.15 4.01 4.51
N THR A 120 -8.20 4.61 5.23
CA THR A 120 -8.45 5.35 6.48
C THR A 120 -8.87 6.80 6.25
N GLY A 121 -8.84 7.29 5.00
CA GLY A 121 -9.22 8.64 4.65
C GLY A 121 -8.15 9.69 4.97
N ILE A 122 -6.90 9.29 5.22
CA ILE A 122 -5.75 10.21 5.22
C ILE A 122 -5.53 10.74 3.79
N TYR A 123 -5.66 9.86 2.80
CA TYR A 123 -5.60 10.21 1.38
C TYR A 123 -6.99 10.23 0.73
N ASP A 124 -7.11 10.92 -0.40
CA ASP A 124 -8.33 11.07 -1.18
C ASP A 124 -8.51 9.89 -2.15
N VAL A 125 -9.57 9.11 -1.91
CA VAL A 125 -9.90 7.94 -2.73
C VAL A 125 -10.27 8.30 -4.17
N LYS A 126 -10.89 9.47 -4.41
CA LYS A 126 -11.31 9.90 -5.75
C LYS A 126 -10.12 10.33 -6.60
N VAL A 127 -9.13 10.97 -5.98
CA VAL A 127 -7.86 11.29 -6.66
C VAL A 127 -7.13 10.00 -7.00
N THR A 128 -7.06 9.06 -6.06
CA THR A 128 -6.41 7.77 -6.27
C THR A 128 -7.09 6.97 -7.39
N GLU A 129 -8.41 6.96 -7.42
CA GLU A 129 -9.22 6.31 -8.46
C GLU A 129 -8.87 6.86 -9.85
N ARG A 130 -8.98 8.18 -10.03
CA ARG A 130 -8.69 8.82 -11.32
C ARG A 130 -7.25 8.64 -11.80
N ALA A 131 -6.31 8.59 -10.88
CA ALA A 131 -4.89 8.55 -11.22
C ALA A 131 -4.36 7.13 -11.44
N ALA A 132 -4.88 6.13 -10.72
CA ALA A 132 -4.15 4.88 -10.53
C ALA A 132 -5.01 3.59 -10.54
N THR A 133 -6.33 3.63 -10.73
CA THR A 133 -7.20 2.42 -10.66
C THR A 133 -6.68 1.28 -11.54
N SER A 134 -6.50 1.52 -12.84
CA SER A 134 -6.08 0.49 -13.79
C SER A 134 -4.71 -0.10 -13.44
N TYR A 135 -3.75 0.77 -13.11
CA TYR A 135 -2.40 0.37 -12.76
C TYR A 135 -2.35 -0.44 -11.46
N LEU A 136 -2.99 0.04 -10.38
CA LEU A 136 -3.05 -0.66 -9.10
C LEU A 136 -3.76 -2.02 -9.21
N THR A 137 -4.80 -2.11 -10.03
CA THR A 137 -5.52 -3.36 -10.29
C THR A 137 -4.63 -4.38 -11.02
N MET A 138 -3.90 -3.95 -12.04
CA MET A 138 -2.93 -4.79 -12.74
C MET A 138 -1.78 -5.23 -11.81
N LEU A 139 -1.26 -4.29 -11.02
CA LEU A 139 -0.17 -4.53 -10.09
C LEU A 139 -0.57 -5.53 -9.00
N TYR A 140 -1.80 -5.46 -8.49
CA TYR A 140 -2.32 -6.43 -7.54
C TYR A 140 -2.30 -7.86 -8.09
N LYS A 141 -2.76 -8.05 -9.34
CA LYS A 141 -2.70 -9.35 -10.03
C LYS A 141 -1.26 -9.83 -10.20
N LYS A 142 -0.33 -8.91 -10.50
CA LYS A 142 1.09 -9.22 -10.66
C LYS A 142 1.76 -9.68 -9.36
N LEU A 143 1.38 -9.07 -8.24
CA LEU A 143 1.93 -9.35 -6.91
C LEU A 143 1.18 -10.47 -6.17
N GLU A 144 0.09 -10.97 -6.72
CA GLU A 144 -0.68 -12.10 -6.17
C GLU A 144 0.19 -13.31 -5.73
N PRO A 145 1.13 -13.84 -6.52
CA PRO A 145 1.98 -14.95 -6.08
C PRO A 145 2.81 -14.65 -4.82
N LEU A 146 3.27 -13.41 -4.65
CA LEU A 146 3.99 -12.98 -3.44
C LEU A 146 3.05 -12.89 -2.23
N ILE A 147 1.84 -12.34 -2.43
CA ILE A 147 0.82 -12.22 -1.39
C ILE A 147 0.42 -13.61 -0.88
N LEU A 148 0.18 -14.56 -1.79
CA LEU A 148 -0.15 -15.95 -1.47
C LEU A 148 0.99 -16.63 -0.71
N THR A 149 2.22 -16.47 -1.17
CA THR A 149 3.42 -17.02 -0.53
C THR A 149 3.60 -16.51 0.90
N LYS A 150 3.41 -15.20 1.14
CA LYS A 150 3.44 -14.64 2.51
C LYS A 150 2.33 -15.19 3.41
N ASN A 151 1.12 -15.31 2.87
CA ASN A 151 -0.03 -15.77 3.64
C ASN A 151 0.04 -17.26 3.97
N ASN A 152 0.59 -18.10 3.08
CA ASN A 152 0.78 -19.53 3.31
C ASN A 152 1.93 -19.85 4.28
N SER A 153 2.91 -18.96 4.44
CA SER A 153 4.01 -19.14 5.39
C SER A 153 3.53 -19.10 6.85
N ASN A 154 2.43 -18.39 7.15
CA ASN A 154 1.89 -18.24 8.50
C ASN A 154 0.81 -19.29 8.83
N ASN A 155 1.20 -20.35 9.54
CA ASN A 155 0.30 -21.24 10.27
C ASN A 155 -0.28 -20.61 11.55
N SER A 156 -0.43 -19.28 11.62
CA SER A 156 -1.02 -18.62 12.79
C SER A 156 -2.53 -18.46 12.60
N SER A 157 -3.29 -19.14 13.45
CA SER A 157 -4.77 -19.12 13.60
C SER A 157 -5.40 -17.75 13.88
N TYR A 158 -4.71 -16.64 13.64
CA TYR A 158 -5.22 -15.29 13.83
C TYR A 158 -5.31 -14.58 12.49
N GLU A 159 -6.42 -13.89 12.27
CA GLU A 159 -6.87 -13.18 11.05
C GLU A 159 -5.90 -12.13 10.44
N ASN A 160 -4.62 -12.11 10.79
CA ASN A 160 -3.60 -11.26 10.17
C ASN A 160 -3.12 -11.85 8.83
N LYS A 161 -4.01 -11.89 7.84
CA LYS A 161 -3.53 -11.99 6.43
C LYS A 161 -2.79 -10.69 6.13
N TYR A 162 -1.57 -10.80 5.64
CA TYR A 162 -0.81 -9.65 5.18
C TYR A 162 -1.41 -9.12 3.89
N HIS A 163 -1.21 -7.82 3.65
CA HIS A 163 -1.54 -7.16 2.40
C HIS A 163 -3.05 -7.08 2.08
N LYS A 164 -3.89 -6.98 3.13
CA LYS A 164 -5.34 -6.83 2.99
C LYS A 164 -5.74 -5.44 2.55
N GLU A 165 -5.01 -4.41 2.97
CA GLU A 165 -5.38 -3.02 2.66
C GLU A 165 -5.22 -2.74 1.17
N PHE A 166 -4.21 -3.32 0.51
CA PHE A 166 -4.07 -3.22 -0.94
C PHE A 166 -5.24 -3.88 -1.68
N GLY A 167 -5.65 -5.09 -1.28
CA GLY A 167 -6.82 -5.74 -1.88
C GLY A 167 -8.13 -4.97 -1.63
N LYS A 168 -8.31 -4.42 -0.42
CA LYS A 168 -9.45 -3.54 -0.09
C LYS A 168 -9.45 -2.28 -0.96
N LEU A 169 -8.29 -1.64 -1.14
CA LEU A 169 -8.15 -0.46 -1.98
C LEU A 169 -8.58 -0.80 -3.41
N VAL A 170 -7.98 -1.83 -4.03
CA VAL A 170 -8.33 -2.24 -5.40
C VAL A 170 -9.83 -2.50 -5.55
N THR A 171 -10.43 -3.22 -4.60
CA THR A 171 -11.88 -3.47 -4.58
C THR A 171 -12.69 -2.16 -4.49
N ALA A 172 -12.26 -1.21 -3.67
CA ALA A 172 -12.91 0.09 -3.53
C ALA A 172 -12.79 0.92 -4.82
N LEU A 173 -11.62 0.92 -5.46
CA LEU A 173 -11.39 1.66 -6.71
C LEU A 173 -12.22 1.08 -7.86
N THR A 174 -12.25 -0.24 -8.04
CA THR A 174 -13.06 -0.88 -9.10
C THR A 174 -14.56 -0.62 -8.93
N LYS A 175 -15.05 -0.49 -7.69
CA LYS A 175 -16.45 -0.13 -7.41
C LYS A 175 -16.79 1.32 -7.73
N LEU A 176 -15.79 2.21 -7.75
CA LEU A 176 -15.97 3.63 -8.06
C LEU A 176 -15.85 3.92 -9.56
N GLU A 177 -15.14 3.05 -10.30
CA GLU A 177 -15.02 3.10 -11.76
C GLU A 177 -16.32 2.65 -12.48
N ALA A 178 -17.10 1.77 -11.84
CA ALA A 178 -18.37 1.22 -12.33
C ALA A 178 -19.58 2.13 -12.07
#